data_AF-W2QMR2-F1
#
_entry.id   AF-W2QMR2-F1
#
_cell.length_a   1.000
_cell.length_b   1.000
_cell.length_c   1.000
_cell.angle_alpha   90.00
_cell.angle_beta   90.00
_cell.angle_gamma   90.00
#
_symmetry.space_group_name_H-M   'P 1'
#
loop_
_entity.id
_entity.type
_entity.pdbx_description
1 polymer ?
#
loop_
_entity_poly.entity_id
_entity_poly.type
_entity_poly.pdbx_seq_one_letter_code
_entity_poly.pdbx_strand_id
1 'polypeptide(L)' 'MAFEPTVNLYVPICYVLVQDKSQDMYWRVLNELIILSSKKLEPGNVTYDIEVALINAALEQFPAPIS' A
#
# COMPACT_ATOMS: atom_id res chain seq x y z
N MET A 1 -9.95 -9.06 -6.18
CA MET A 1 -9.93 -9.84 -4.92
C MET A 1 -8.70 -10.74 -4.95
N ALA A 2 -8.03 -10.94 -3.83
CA ALA A 2 -7.04 -12.01 -3.66
C ALA A 2 -7.46 -12.92 -2.51
N PHE A 3 -7.05 -14.18 -2.58
CA PHE A 3 -7.26 -15.13 -1.50
C PHE A 3 -6.11 -15.02 -0.49
N GLU A 4 -6.43 -14.75 0.78
CA GLU A 4 -5.47 -14.77 1.89
C GLU A 4 -5.58 -16.10 2.64
N PRO A 5 -4.61 -17.02 2.47
CA PRO A 5 -4.68 -18.35 3.06
C PRO A 5 -4.58 -18.34 4.59
N THR A 6 -3.90 -17.36 5.19
CA THR A 6 -3.67 -17.31 6.65
C THR A 6 -4.96 -17.08 7.43
N VAL A 7 -5.93 -16.37 6.82
CA VAL A 7 -7.25 -16.12 7.43
C VAL A 7 -8.40 -16.77 6.65
N ASN A 8 -8.10 -17.50 5.56
CA ASN A 8 -9.06 -18.19 4.70
C ASN A 8 -10.19 -17.27 4.17
N LEU A 9 -9.84 -16.07 3.71
CA LEU A 9 -10.80 -15.09 3.17
C LEU A 9 -10.33 -14.49 1.85
N TYR A 10 -11.28 -14.10 1.01
CA TYR A 10 -10.99 -13.23 -0.14
C TYR A 10 -10.96 -11.77 0.32
N VAL A 11 -9.82 -11.11 0.10
CA VAL A 11 -9.62 -9.69 0.41
C VAL A 11 -9.78 -8.83 -0.84
N PRO A 12 -10.42 -7.64 -0.72
CA PRO A 12 -10.44 -6.67 -1.81
C PRO A 12 -9.04 -6.13 -2.06
N ILE A 13 -8.67 -6.00 -3.33
CA ILE A 13 -7.46 -5.32 -3.76
C ILE A 13 -7.90 -4.11 -4.58
N CYS A 14 -7.36 -2.95 -4.23
CA CYS A 14 -7.59 -1.70 -4.94
C CYS A 14 -6.25 -1.21 -5.50
N TYR A 15 -6.16 -1.14 -6.82
CA TYR A 15 -5.05 -0.46 -7.50
C TYR A 15 -5.43 0.99 -7.71
N VAL A 16 -4.64 1.92 -7.17
CA VAL A 16 -4.93 3.35 -7.25
C VAL A 16 -3.78 4.05 -7.94
N LEU A 17 -4.08 4.71 -9.05
CA LEU A 17 -3.13 5.57 -9.75
C LEU A 17 -3.22 6.98 -9.14
N VAL A 18 -2.11 7.47 -8.61
CA VAL A 18 -1.99 8.81 -8.02
C VAL A 18 -1.03 9.67 -8.82
N GLN A 19 -1.26 10.99 -8.82
CA GLN A 19 -0.43 11.94 -9.56
C GLN A 19 0.86 12.29 -8.82
N ASP A 20 0.86 12.19 -7.50
CA ASP A 20 1.99 12.45 -6.62
C ASP A 20 1.89 11.61 -5.33
N LYS A 21 2.92 11.70 -4.48
CA LYS A 21 2.99 11.00 -3.18
C LYS A 21 2.75 11.94 -1.99
N SER A 22 1.99 13.02 -2.17
CA SER A 22 1.67 13.93 -1.07
C SER A 22 0.74 13.30 -0.05
N GLN A 23 0.81 13.78 1.19
CA GLN A 23 -0.10 13.35 2.26
C GLN A 23 -1.56 13.59 1.87
N ASP A 24 -1.88 14.74 1.25
CA ASP A 24 -3.23 15.08 0.82
C ASP A 24 -3.74 14.10 -0.26
N MET A 25 -2.86 13.66 -1.16
CA MET A 25 -3.22 12.64 -2.16
C MET A 25 -3.57 11.31 -1.48
N TYR A 26 -2.74 10.83 -0.55
CA TYR A 26 -3.05 9.60 0.20
C TYR A 26 -4.32 9.72 1.05
N TRP A 27 -4.56 10.87 1.67
CA TRP A 27 -5.79 11.14 2.40
C TRP A 27 -7.03 10.99 1.51
N ARG A 28 -6.99 11.57 0.30
CA ARG A 28 -8.08 11.44 -0.68
C ARG A 28 -8.30 9.99 -1.08
N VAL A 29 -7.22 9.24 -1.35
CA VAL A 29 -7.32 7.81 -1.69
C VAL A 29 -8.03 7.02 -0.59
N LEU A 30 -7.64 7.21 0.68
CA LEU A 30 -8.29 6.52 1.80
C LEU A 30 -9.76 6.91 1.95
N ASN A 31 -10.10 8.18 1.75
CA ASN A 31 -11.47 8.65 1.80
C ASN A 31 -12.33 8.02 0.69
N GLU A 32 -11.82 7.92 -0.54
CA GLU A 32 -12.52 7.25 -1.64
C GLU A 32 -12.77 5.76 -1.35
N LEU A 33 -11.82 5.06 -0.71
CA LEU A 33 -12.02 3.66 -0.31
C LEU A 33 -13.16 3.51 0.72
N ILE A 34 -13.29 4.44 1.66
CA ILE A 34 -14.40 4.44 2.63
C ILE A 34 -15.74 4.64 1.90
N ILE A 35 -15.81 5.61 0.98
CA ILE A 35 -17.01 5.88 0.19
C ILE A 35 -17.39 4.67 -0.66
N LEU A 36 -16.45 4.13 -1.43
CA LEU A 36 -16.68 2.98 -2.33
C LEU A 36 -17.07 1.72 -1.58
N SER A 37 -16.50 1.49 -0.40
CA SER A 37 -16.86 0.33 0.42
C SER A 37 -18.21 0.49 1.12
N SER A 38 -18.78 1.70 1.17
CA SER A 38 -19.96 2.05 1.97
C SER A 38 -19.85 1.59 3.42
N LYS A 39 -18.61 1.55 3.94
CA LYS A 39 -18.28 1.06 5.28
C LYS A 39 -17.38 2.05 5.97
N LYS A 40 -17.64 2.27 7.25
CA LYS A 40 -16.65 2.90 8.13
C LYS A 40 -15.53 1.90 8.38
N LEU A 41 -14.33 2.21 7.88
CA LEU A 41 -13.13 1.39 8.10
C LEU A 41 -12.51 1.79 9.44
N GLU A 42 -12.42 0.85 10.38
CA GLU A 42 -11.70 1.01 11.64
C GLU A 42 -10.52 0.03 11.65
N PRO A 43 -9.35 0.45 11.14
CA PRO A 43 -8.22 -0.47 11.01
C PRO A 43 -7.65 -0.83 12.39
N GLY A 44 -7.58 -2.13 12.69
CA GLY A 44 -6.87 -2.62 13.87
C GLY A 44 -5.34 -2.62 13.73
N ASN A 45 -4.84 -2.70 12.49
CA ASN A 45 -3.43 -2.59 12.14
C ASN A 45 -3.30 -1.93 10.76
N VAL A 46 -2.21 -1.19 10.53
CA VAL A 46 -1.89 -0.61 9.21
C VAL A 46 -0.42 -0.84 8.92
N THR A 47 -0.11 -1.41 7.76
CA THR A 47 1.25 -1.70 7.30
C THR A 47 1.48 -1.02 5.96
N TYR A 48 2.67 -0.45 5.76
CA TYR A 48 3.02 0.32 4.58
C TYR A 48 4.40 -0.11 4.06
N ASP A 49 4.48 -0.57 2.81
CA ASP A 49 5.72 -1.05 2.19
C ASP A 49 6.34 -0.05 1.20
N ILE A 50 5.78 1.16 1.14
CA ILE A 50 5.79 2.02 -0.05
C ILE A 50 7.19 2.50 -0.47
N GLU A 51 8.16 2.50 0.45
CA GLU A 51 9.53 2.95 0.13
C GLU A 51 10.61 1.94 0.52
N VAL A 52 10.43 1.16 1.58
CA VAL A 52 11.46 0.22 2.05
C VAL A 52 11.73 -0.88 1.04
N ALA A 53 10.70 -1.47 0.42
CA ALA A 53 10.90 -2.53 -0.56
C ALA A 53 11.61 -2.02 -1.83
N LEU A 54 11.28 -0.80 -2.27
CA LEU A 54 11.93 -0.16 -3.42
C LEU A 54 13.38 0.24 -3.11
N ILE A 55 13.63 0.79 -1.91
CA ILE A 55 14.98 1.10 -1.43
C ILE A 55 15.83 -0.18 -1.37
N ASN A 56 15.29 -1.26 -0.80
CA ASN A 56 15.99 -2.53 -0.71
C ASN A 56 16.29 -3.11 -2.09
N ALA A 57 15.31 -3.14 -3.00
CA ALA A 57 15.52 -3.58 -4.37
C ALA A 57 16.57 -2.72 -5.10
N ALA A 58 16.58 -1.40 -4.88
CA ALA A 58 17.58 -0.51 -5.46
C ALA A 58 18.99 -0.78 -4.89
N LEU A 59 19.11 -1.05 -3.59
CA LEU A 59 20.39 -1.41 -2.96
C LEU A 59 20.92 -2.76 -3.44
N GLU A 60 20.05 -3.74 -3.64
CA GLU A 60 20.41 -5.05 -4.21
C GLU A 60 20.81 -4.95 -5.69
N GLN A 61 20.09 -4.14 -6.46
CA GLN A 61 20.31 -3.98 -7.89
C GLN A 61 21.50 -3.08 -8.22
N PHE A 62 21.78 -2.10 -7.35
CA PHE A 62 22.86 -1.12 -7.48
C PHE A 62 23.70 -1.05 -6.19
N PRO A 63 24.44 -2.12 -5.84
CA PRO A 63 25.29 -2.11 -4.66
C PRO A 63 26.36 -1.03 -4.81
N ALA A 64 26.47 -0.14 -3.82
CA ALA A 64 27.51 0.89 -3.82
C ALA A 64 28.90 0.24 -3.95
N PRO A 65 29.82 0.81 -4.75
CA PRO A 65 31.20 0.33 -4.77
C PRO A 65 31.79 0.46 -3.36
N ILE A 66 32.36 -0.62 -2.85
CA ILE A 66 33.13 -0.59 -1.60
C ILE A 66 34.38 0.26 -1.92
N SER A 67 34.38 1.53 -1.50
CA SER A 67 35.54 2.42 -1.55
C SER A 67 36.39 2.27 -0.31
#